data_AF-A0A8K0W6Z9-F1
#
_entry.id   AF-A0A8K0W6Z9-F1
#
_cell.length_a   1.000
_cell.length_b   1.000
_cell.length_c   1.000
_cell.angle_alpha   90.00
_cell.angle_beta   90.00
_cell.angle_gamma   90.00
#
_symmetry.space_group_name_H-M   'P 1'
#
loop_
_entity.id
_entity.type
_entity.pdbx_description
1 polymer ?
#
loop_
_entity_poly.entity_id
_entity_poly.type
_entity_poly.pdbx_seq_one_letter_code
_entity_poly.pdbx_strand_id
1 'polypeptide(L)'
;MQNTFDRIPCKYLLESVAGIQDTAVNRTPVGSSAMRKFLDNAVELTEILEMKDHGDIIRNIRFDIGKTIESLSRGEQEAEDQQEKKLKMIAEERKKLDEREAEVRKNKEKNKVECRKSAESEVKGVLEEAKKLYETTAFFAQLGKSS
;
A
#
# COMPACT_ATOMS: atom_id res chain seq x y z
N MET A 1 67.41 -0.66 -9.93
CA MET A 1 66.45 0.46 -10.08
C MET A 1 65.83 0.32 -11.44
N GLN A 2 64.67 -0.36 -11.52
CA GLN A 2 63.90 -0.48 -12.75
C GLN A 2 62.77 0.58 -12.70
N ASN A 3 62.72 1.39 -13.75
CA ASN A 3 61.79 2.48 -14.06
C ASN A 3 60.41 2.41 -13.40
N THR A 4 60.15 3.32 -12.46
CA THR A 4 58.87 3.48 -11.75
C THR A 4 57.93 4.50 -12.40
N PHE A 5 58.24 5.05 -13.57
CA PHE A 5 57.45 6.10 -14.23
C PHE A 5 56.70 5.65 -15.50
N ASP A 6 56.77 4.38 -15.90
CA ASP A 6 56.15 3.91 -17.16
C ASP A 6 54.64 3.56 -17.06
N ARG A 7 54.03 3.69 -15.88
CA ARG A 7 52.55 3.67 -15.74
C ARG A 7 52.01 5.09 -15.83
N ILE A 8 52.03 5.65 -17.04
CA ILE A 8 51.34 6.92 -17.32
C ILE A 8 49.86 6.73 -16.91
N PRO A 9 49.31 7.57 -16.02
CA PRO A 9 47.89 7.53 -15.71
C PRO A 9 47.09 7.65 -17.01
N CYS A 10 46.29 6.64 -17.33
CA CYS A 10 45.43 6.69 -18.51
C CYS A 10 44.61 7.99 -18.48
N LYS A 11 44.46 8.66 -19.63
CA LYS A 11 43.72 9.94 -19.78
C LYS A 11 42.39 9.96 -19.00
N TYR A 12 41.69 8.83 -19.01
CA TYR A 12 40.46 8.58 -18.26
C TYR A 12 40.58 8.79 -16.75
N LEU A 13 41.67 8.34 -16.13
CA LEU A 13 41.90 8.46 -14.70
C LEU A 13 42.13 9.93 -14.31
N LEU A 14 42.88 10.67 -15.11
CA LEU A 14 43.11 12.11 -14.90
C LEU A 14 41.81 12.92 -15.02
N GLU A 15 40.99 12.61 -16.03
CA GLU A 15 39.65 13.21 -16.18
C GLU A 15 38.75 12.88 -14.99
N SER A 16 38.78 11.63 -14.50
CA SER A 16 38.04 11.24 -13.30
C SER A 16 38.50 11.99 -12.05
N VAL A 17 39.80 12.23 -11.88
CA VAL A 17 40.35 12.94 -10.72
C VAL A 17 39.94 14.40 -10.72
N ALA A 18 39.99 15.05 -11.90
CA ALA A 18 39.46 16.40 -12.06
C ALA A 18 37.97 16.45 -11.70
N GLY A 19 37.19 15.45 -12.13
CA GLY A 19 35.78 15.30 -11.77
C GLY A 19 35.53 15.09 -10.27
N ILE A 20 36.35 14.28 -9.61
CA ILE A 20 36.29 14.07 -8.15
C ILE A 20 36.59 15.38 -7.42
N GLN A 21 37.66 16.06 -7.82
CA GLN A 21 38.07 17.31 -7.20
C GLN A 21 36.99 18.38 -7.35
N ASP A 22 36.49 18.59 -8.57
CA ASP A 22 35.43 19.57 -8.85
C ASP A 22 34.18 19.27 -8.02
N THR A 23 33.75 18.00 -8.00
CA THR A 23 32.62 17.54 -7.19
C THR A 23 32.83 17.82 -5.71
N ALA A 24 34.01 17.50 -5.17
CA ALA A 24 34.29 17.66 -3.75
C ALA A 24 34.38 19.13 -3.34
N VAL A 25 35.04 19.96 -4.15
CA VAL A 25 35.20 21.40 -3.93
C VAL A 25 33.85 22.12 -3.99
N ASN A 26 33.05 21.81 -5.02
CA ASN A 26 31.75 22.46 -5.23
C ASN A 26 30.61 21.80 -4.44
N ARG A 27 30.87 20.66 -3.79
CA ARG A 27 29.86 19.81 -3.13
C ARG A 27 28.70 19.46 -4.05
N THR A 28 29.00 19.25 -5.33
CA THR A 28 28.01 18.91 -6.35
C THR A 28 27.38 17.56 -5.99
N PRO A 29 26.04 17.44 -5.93
CA PRO A 29 25.39 16.15 -5.74
C PRO A 29 25.75 15.18 -6.88
N VAL A 30 26.12 13.95 -6.53
CA VAL A 30 26.50 12.92 -7.50
C VAL A 30 25.64 11.68 -7.31
N GLY A 31 25.15 11.12 -8.42
CA GLY A 31 24.41 9.87 -8.40
C GLY A 31 25.28 8.69 -7.98
N SER A 32 24.66 7.66 -7.39
CA SER A 32 25.35 6.46 -6.86
C SER A 32 26.32 5.80 -7.86
N SER A 33 25.92 5.67 -9.14
CA SER A 33 26.77 5.11 -10.20
C SER A 33 28.05 5.93 -10.43
N ALA A 34 27.94 7.26 -10.44
CA ALA A 34 29.08 8.15 -10.63
C ALA A 34 29.96 8.19 -9.36
N MET A 35 29.36 8.20 -8.16
CA MET A 35 30.09 8.11 -6.90
C MET A 35 30.90 6.81 -6.80
N ARG A 36 30.31 5.67 -7.21
CA ARG A 36 31.02 4.38 -7.24
C ARG A 36 32.23 4.43 -8.17
N LYS A 37 32.06 4.96 -9.39
CA LYS A 37 33.17 5.12 -10.35
C LYS A 37 34.27 6.02 -9.79
N PHE A 38 33.91 7.10 -9.11
CA PHE A 38 34.87 7.97 -8.44
C PHE A 38 35.68 7.25 -7.37
N LEU A 39 35.04 6.45 -6.52
CA LEU A 39 35.75 5.67 -5.50
C LEU A 39 36.63 4.58 -6.12
N ASP A 40 36.14 3.90 -7.16
CA ASP A 40 36.92 2.88 -7.88
C ASP A 40 38.19 3.50 -8.51
N ASN A 41 38.03 4.62 -9.22
CA ASN A 41 39.13 5.35 -9.84
C ASN A 41 40.10 5.95 -8.80
N ALA A 42 39.59 6.40 -7.65
CA ALA A 42 40.44 6.93 -6.58
C ALA A 42 41.30 5.83 -5.94
N VAL A 43 40.76 4.61 -5.76
CA VAL A 43 41.57 3.44 -5.34
C VAL A 43 42.66 3.14 -6.36
N GLU A 44 42.31 3.06 -7.65
CA GLU A 44 43.29 2.81 -8.73
C GLU A 44 44.40 3.85 -8.75
N LEU A 45 44.08 5.13 -8.57
CA LEU A 45 45.08 6.18 -8.48
C LEU A 45 46.02 5.99 -7.29
N THR A 46 45.49 5.67 -6.10
CA THR A 46 46.36 5.46 -4.92
C THR A 46 47.29 4.26 -5.08
N GLU A 47 46.89 3.24 -5.85
CA GLU A 47 47.76 2.12 -6.19
C GLU A 47 48.89 2.54 -7.14
N ILE A 48 48.59 3.36 -8.17
CA ILE A 48 49.60 3.87 -9.13
C ILE A 48 50.60 4.79 -8.42
N LEU A 49 50.13 5.62 -7.49
CA LEU A 49 50.97 6.55 -6.72
C LEU A 49 51.65 5.90 -5.51
N GLU A 50 51.45 4.59 -5.29
CA GLU A 50 51.98 3.84 -4.14
C GLU A 50 51.59 4.45 -2.77
N MET A 51 50.44 5.14 -2.70
CA MET A 51 49.92 5.82 -1.51
C MET A 51 49.05 4.89 -0.67
N LYS A 52 49.67 3.87 -0.06
CA LYS A 52 48.97 2.78 0.64
C LYS A 52 47.95 3.25 1.68
N ASP A 53 48.33 4.14 2.59
CA ASP A 53 47.45 4.61 3.67
C ASP A 53 46.19 5.31 3.12
N HIS A 54 46.34 6.06 2.03
CA HIS A 54 45.22 6.75 1.38
C HIS A 54 44.33 5.74 0.65
N GLY A 55 44.92 4.74 0.01
CA GLY A 55 44.19 3.65 -0.62
C GLY A 55 43.33 2.87 0.39
N ASP A 56 43.85 2.59 1.58
CA ASP A 56 43.12 1.92 2.65
C ASP A 56 41.93 2.77 3.15
N ILE A 57 42.12 4.09 3.31
CA ILE A 57 41.03 5.01 3.67
C ILE A 57 39.91 4.97 2.62
N ILE A 58 40.24 5.06 1.33
CA ILE A 58 39.24 5.10 0.25
C ILE A 58 38.50 3.75 0.16
N ARG A 59 39.20 2.62 0.34
CA ARG A 59 38.57 1.29 0.40
C ARG A 59 37.57 1.18 1.55
N ASN A 60 37.93 1.70 2.73
CA ASN A 60 37.01 1.71 3.89
C ASN A 60 35.78 2.58 3.61
N ILE A 61 35.96 3.78 3.07
CA ILE A 61 34.85 4.66 2.67
C ILE A 61 33.92 3.94 1.68
N ARG A 62 34.48 3.29 0.66
CA ARG A 62 33.70 2.51 -0.32
C ARG A 62 32.92 1.39 0.33
N PHE A 63 33.54 0.66 1.26
CA PHE A 63 32.89 -0.43 1.99
C PHE A 63 31.73 0.07 2.86
N ASP A 64 31.94 1.15 3.62
CA ASP A 64 30.92 1.72 4.50
C ASP A 64 29.74 2.30 3.71
N ILE A 65 30.00 2.94 2.57
CA ILE A 65 28.96 3.37 1.63
C ILE A 65 28.18 2.16 1.11
N GLY A 66 28.86 1.10 0.70
CA GLY A 66 28.22 -0.14 0.25
C GLY A 66 27.29 -0.73 1.30
N LYS A 67 27.77 -0.88 2.54
CA LYS A 67 26.95 -1.33 3.68
C LYS A 67 25.74 -0.44 3.93
N THR A 68 25.92 0.87 3.83
CA THR A 68 24.84 1.83 4.04
C THR A 68 23.77 1.68 2.96
N ILE A 69 24.17 1.57 1.69
CA ILE A 69 23.24 1.34 0.56
C ILE A 69 22.47 0.04 0.76
N GLU A 70 23.16 -1.07 1.06
CA GLU A 70 22.50 -2.37 1.29
C GLU A 70 21.51 -2.32 2.45
N SER A 71 21.88 -1.65 3.55
CA SER A 71 20.99 -1.48 4.70
C SER A 71 19.77 -0.63 4.36
N LEU A 72 19.94 0.43 3.55
CA LEU A 72 18.84 1.26 3.09
C LEU A 72 17.90 0.47 2.17
N SER A 73 18.44 -0.27 1.20
CA SER A 73 17.64 -1.12 0.31
C SER A 73 16.87 -2.20 1.07
N ARG A 74 17.48 -2.82 2.09
CA ARG A 74 16.77 -3.76 2.96
C ARG A 74 15.65 -3.07 3.74
N GLY A 75 15.90 -1.89 4.32
CA GLY A 75 14.89 -1.14 5.05
C GLY A 75 13.72 -0.69 4.15
N GLU A 76 14.01 -0.32 2.90
CA GLU A 76 12.99 0.00 1.89
C GLU A 76 12.12 -1.22 1.58
N GLN A 77 12.73 -2.38 1.30
CA GLN A 77 11.98 -3.62 1.06
C GLN A 77 11.11 -4.01 2.26
N GLU A 78 11.66 -3.95 3.49
CA GLU A 78 10.91 -4.24 4.70
C GLU A 78 9.71 -3.30 4.88
N ALA A 79 9.86 -2.02 4.54
CA ALA A 79 8.77 -1.05 4.59
C ALA A 79 7.69 -1.33 3.54
N GLU A 80 8.09 -1.69 2.31
CA GLU A 80 7.17 -2.10 1.24
C GLU A 80 6.38 -3.35 1.63
N ASP A 81 7.05 -4.39 2.15
CA ASP A 81 6.41 -5.63 2.59
C ASP A 81 5.40 -5.38 3.72
N GLN A 82 5.75 -4.51 4.68
CA GLN A 82 4.85 -4.11 5.76
C GLN A 82 3.64 -3.33 5.24
N GLN A 83 3.84 -2.44 4.27
CA GLN A 83 2.76 -1.71 3.63
C GLN A 83 1.82 -2.66 2.90
N GLU A 84 2.34 -3.58 2.10
CA GLU A 84 1.55 -4.56 1.36
C GLU A 84 0.72 -5.43 2.31
N LYS A 85 1.32 -5.92 3.40
CA LYS A 85 0.63 -6.69 4.44
C LYS A 85 -0.54 -5.92 5.05
N LYS A 86 -0.32 -4.65 5.41
CA LYS A 86 -1.37 -3.79 5.98
C LYS A 86 -2.49 -3.54 4.97
N LEU A 87 -2.16 -3.29 3.71
CA LEU A 87 -3.15 -3.11 2.64
C LEU A 87 -3.99 -4.37 2.40
N LYS A 88 -3.39 -5.55 2.43
CA LYS A 88 -4.10 -6.85 2.36
C LYS A 88 -5.11 -7.00 3.51
N MET A 89 -4.70 -6.71 4.75
CA MET A 89 -5.61 -6.75 5.90
C MET A 89 -6.79 -5.79 5.76
N ILE A 90 -6.53 -4.55 5.31
CA ILE A 90 -7.59 -3.56 5.06
C ILE A 90 -8.57 -4.08 4.00
N ALA A 91 -8.08 -4.69 2.93
CA ALA A 91 -8.94 -5.25 1.88
C ALA A 91 -9.83 -6.39 2.41
N GLU A 92 -9.29 -7.27 3.26
CA GLU A 92 -10.06 -8.33 3.92
C GLU A 92 -11.14 -7.77 4.86
N GLU A 93 -10.82 -6.75 5.64
CA GLU A 93 -11.77 -6.09 6.53
C GLU A 93 -12.90 -5.39 5.75
N ARG A 94 -12.55 -4.71 4.65
CA ARG A 94 -13.54 -4.09 3.74
C ARG A 94 -14.49 -5.14 3.16
N LYS A 95 -13.97 -6.28 2.71
CA LYS A 95 -14.80 -7.37 2.20
C LYS A 95 -15.78 -7.88 3.26
N LYS A 96 -15.32 -8.10 4.50
CA LYS A 96 -16.19 -8.52 5.61
C LYS A 96 -17.25 -7.48 5.92
N LEU A 97 -16.92 -6.19 5.81
CA LEU A 97 -17.87 -5.11 6.01
C LEU A 97 -18.93 -5.10 4.91
N ASP A 98 -18.54 -5.24 3.65
CA ASP A 98 -19.44 -5.30 2.50
C ASP A 98 -20.45 -6.46 2.62
N GLU A 99 -19.96 -7.64 3.06
CA GLU A 99 -20.80 -8.82 3.32
C GLU A 99 -21.84 -8.55 4.42
N ARG A 100 -21.42 -7.93 5.53
CA ARG A 100 -22.33 -7.56 6.63
C ARG A 100 -23.35 -6.52 6.20
N GLU A 101 -22.94 -5.51 5.43
CA GLU A 101 -23.87 -4.52 4.91
C GLU A 101 -24.91 -5.14 3.97
N ALA A 102 -24.49 -6.08 3.11
CA ALA A 102 -25.40 -6.81 2.25
C ALA A 102 -26.42 -7.63 3.05
N GLU A 103 -25.98 -8.29 4.12
CA GLU A 103 -26.87 -9.01 5.04
C GLU A 103 -27.87 -8.09 5.72
N VAL A 104 -27.43 -6.95 6.24
CA VAL A 104 -28.32 -5.95 6.87
C VAL A 104 -29.36 -5.45 5.87
N ARG A 105 -28.96 -5.15 4.63
CA ARG A 105 -29.89 -4.74 3.57
C ARG A 105 -30.91 -5.84 3.26
N LYS A 106 -30.47 -7.09 3.14
CA LYS A 106 -31.34 -8.25 2.91
C LYS A 106 -32.33 -8.47 4.05
N ASN A 107 -31.88 -8.39 5.30
CA ASN A 107 -32.75 -8.54 6.47
C ASN A 107 -33.78 -7.42 6.57
N LYS A 108 -33.39 -6.18 6.28
CA LYS A 108 -34.33 -5.05 6.20
C LYS A 108 -35.44 -5.32 5.18
N GLU A 109 -35.10 -5.81 4.00
CA GLU A 109 -36.09 -6.12 2.96
C GLU A 109 -37.01 -7.28 3.37
N LYS A 110 -36.45 -8.35 3.95
CA LYS A 110 -37.21 -9.46 4.48
C LYS A 110 -38.23 -8.99 5.54
N ASN A 111 -37.78 -8.18 6.51
CA ASN A 111 -38.63 -7.65 7.56
C ASN A 111 -39.76 -6.77 6.99
N LYS A 112 -39.48 -5.93 5.98
CA LYS A 112 -40.51 -5.14 5.29
C LYS A 112 -41.58 -6.02 4.65
N VAL A 113 -41.17 -7.08 3.96
CA VAL A 113 -42.10 -8.04 3.33
C VAL A 113 -42.95 -8.75 4.38
N GLU A 114 -42.35 -9.18 5.49
CA GLU A 114 -43.05 -9.84 6.59
C GLU A 114 -44.06 -8.91 7.26
N CYS A 115 -43.66 -7.66 7.58
CA CYS A 115 -44.58 -6.67 8.14
C CYS A 115 -45.76 -6.39 7.19
N ARG A 116 -45.50 -6.27 5.89
CA ARG A 116 -46.57 -6.04 4.90
C ARG A 116 -47.55 -7.22 4.86
N LYS A 117 -47.05 -8.47 4.82
CA LYS A 117 -47.90 -9.67 4.85
C LYS A 117 -48.74 -9.75 6.11
N SER A 118 -48.15 -9.41 7.27
CA SER A 118 -48.87 -9.38 8.54
C SER A 118 -50.01 -8.35 8.51
N ALA A 119 -49.73 -7.13 8.05
CA ALA A 119 -50.73 -6.07 7.93
C ALA A 119 -51.85 -6.44 6.93
N GLU A 120 -51.52 -7.04 5.78
CA GLU A 120 -52.50 -7.52 4.81
C GLU A 120 -53.42 -8.60 5.41
N SER A 121 -52.86 -9.52 6.20
CA SER A 121 -53.63 -10.55 6.90
C SER A 121 -54.56 -9.96 7.97
N GLU A 122 -54.09 -8.98 8.73
CA GLU A 122 -54.89 -8.30 9.76
C GLU A 122 -56.06 -7.52 9.16
N VAL A 123 -55.80 -6.74 8.10
CA VAL A 123 -56.84 -6.02 7.34
C VAL A 123 -57.88 -6.99 6.79
N LYS A 124 -57.46 -8.13 6.22
CA LYS A 124 -58.38 -9.15 5.72
C LYS A 124 -59.25 -9.73 6.85
N GLY A 125 -58.68 -9.98 8.02
CA GLY A 125 -59.42 -10.45 9.20
C GLY A 125 -60.53 -9.47 9.60
N VAL A 126 -60.20 -8.19 9.75
CA VAL A 126 -61.17 -7.13 10.10
C VAL A 126 -62.28 -7.01 9.06
N LEU A 127 -61.96 -7.10 7.77
CA LEU A 127 -62.96 -7.05 6.69
C LEU A 127 -63.93 -8.24 6.73
N GLU A 128 -63.44 -9.45 6.98
CA GLU A 128 -64.29 -10.64 7.10
C GLU A 128 -65.19 -10.57 8.35
N GLU A 129 -64.68 -10.05 9.47
CA GLU A 129 -65.49 -9.80 10.67
C GLU A 129 -66.59 -8.75 10.42
N ALA A 130 -66.24 -7.63 9.79
CA ALA A 130 -67.20 -6.59 9.43
C ALA A 130 -68.29 -7.12 8.47
N LYS A 131 -67.91 -7.96 7.51
CA LYS A 131 -68.86 -8.61 6.60
C LYS A 131 -69.85 -9.50 7.34
N LYS A 132 -69.37 -10.37 8.25
CA LYS A 132 -70.24 -11.22 9.08
C LYS A 132 -71.21 -10.39 9.94
N LEU A 133 -70.73 -9.29 10.53
CA LEU A 133 -71.56 -8.40 11.33
C LEU A 133 -72.65 -7.73 10.48
N TYR A 134 -72.31 -7.30 9.26
CA TYR A 134 -73.25 -6.72 8.31
C TYR A 134 -74.31 -7.74 7.86
N GLU A 135 -73.89 -8.96 7.51
CA GLU A 135 -74.83 -10.05 7.14
C GLU A 135 -75.78 -10.38 8.30
N THR A 136 -75.25 -10.41 9.53
CA THR A 136 -76.05 -10.66 10.74
C THR A 136 -77.08 -9.56 10.98
N THR A 137 -76.66 -8.30 10.91
CA THR A 137 -77.58 -7.15 11.11
C THR A 137 -78.61 -7.04 10.00
N ALA A 138 -78.24 -7.30 8.74
CA ALA A 138 -79.17 -7.35 7.61
C ALA A 138 -80.24 -8.44 7.77
N PHE A 139 -79.85 -9.63 8.26
CA PHE A 139 -80.78 -10.71 8.56
C PHE A 139 -81.82 -10.32 9.62
N PHE A 140 -81.38 -9.73 10.74
CA PHE A 140 -82.30 -9.28 11.80
C PHE A 140 -83.21 -8.12 11.34
N ALA A 141 -82.71 -7.23 10.48
CA ALA A 141 -83.50 -6.14 9.91
C ALA A 141 -84.61 -6.63 8.96
N GLN A 142 -84.46 -7.80 8.35
CA GLN A 142 -85.51 -8.43 7.51
C GLN A 142 -86.58 -9.11 8.37
N LEU A 143 -86.21 -9.77 9.46
CA LEU A 143 -87.16 -10.40 10.39
C LEU A 143 -88.09 -9.40 11.10
N GLY A 144 -87.60 -8.20 11.41
CA GLY A 144 -88.40 -7.14 12.03
C GLY A 144 -89.40 -6.44 11.10
N LYS A 145 -89.41 -6.76 9.78
CA LYS A 145 -90.35 -6.19 8.80
C LYS A 145 -91.52 -7.12 8.44
N SER A 146 -91.59 -8.31 9.05
CA SER A 146 -92.63 -9.32 8.78
C SER A 146 -93.66 -9.49 9.91
N SER A 147 -93.69 -8.58 10.90
CA SER A 147 -94.75 -8.46 11.91
C SER A 147 -95.60 -7.23 11.65
#